data_AF-A0A968Q0V0-F1
#
_entry.id   AF-A0A968Q0V0-F1
#
_cell.length_a   1.000
_cell.length_b   1.000
_cell.length_c   1.000
_cell.angle_alpha   90.00
_cell.angle_beta   90.00
_cell.angle_gamma   90.00
#
_symmetry.space_group_name_H-M   'P 1'
#
loop_
_entity.id
_entity.type
_entity.pdbx_description
1 polymer ?
#
loop_
_entity_poly.entity_id
_entity_poly.type
_entity_poly.pdbx_seq_one_letter_code
_entity_poly.pdbx_strand_id
1 'polypeptide(L)'
;MARGGRAVLVDLATGRIVWTTKVDDHPNATTTAQPVLHDGRLYAPVSSLEVVPAADPTYPCCSFRGSVVALNALTGAIEWKSHTIDTEPAEVGRNARGTPILAPSGAPIWNSPTIDTRRGWFYNGTGENYSAPADGSSDAIRPFPLRDGSRQWTFQATQAMPGISACMPFIPDQT
;
A
#
# COMPACT_ATOMS: atom_id res chain seq x y z
N MET A 1 -3.88 18.54 10.75
CA MET A 1 -4.63 17.27 10.85
C MET A 1 -3.93 16.23 9.98
N ALA A 2 -3.43 15.15 10.58
CA ALA A 2 -2.71 14.12 9.82
C ALA A 2 -3.62 13.52 8.72
N ARG A 3 -3.29 13.82 7.47
CA ARG A 3 -3.77 13.09 6.28
C ARG A 3 -3.17 11.68 6.35
N GLY A 4 -3.99 10.67 6.15
CA GLY A 4 -3.64 9.27 6.34
C GLY A 4 -4.91 8.44 6.30
N GLY A 5 -4.85 7.27 5.67
CA GLY A 5 -5.98 6.34 5.58
C GLY A 5 -6.58 6.06 6.95
N ARG A 6 -7.90 6.18 7.08
CA ARG A 6 -8.64 5.87 8.31
C ARG A 6 -9.78 4.90 7.99
N ALA A 7 -9.95 3.92 8.86
CA ALA A 7 -11.16 3.13 8.96
C ALA A 7 -12.04 3.73 10.06
N VAL A 8 -13.35 3.79 9.82
CA VAL A 8 -14.32 4.39 10.76
C VAL A 8 -15.53 3.47 10.83
N LEU A 9 -15.97 3.15 12.04
CA LEU A 9 -17.27 2.55 12.27
C LEU A 9 -18.24 3.61 12.77
N VAL A 10 -19.43 3.64 12.17
CA VAL A 10 -20.51 4.56 12.51
C VAL A 10 -21.73 3.74 12.90
N ASP A 11 -22.37 4.10 14.00
CA ASP A 11 -23.65 3.53 14.40
C ASP A 11 -24.75 4.04 13.45
N LEU A 12 -25.46 3.11 12.82
CA LEU A 12 -26.43 3.46 11.77
C LEU A 12 -27.68 4.18 12.30
N ALA A 13 -28.08 3.91 13.55
CA ALA A 13 -29.29 4.50 14.12
C ALA A 13 -29.06 5.95 14.59
N THR A 14 -27.86 6.24 15.08
CA THR A 14 -27.52 7.52 15.72
C THR A 14 -26.57 8.38 14.87
N GLY A 15 -25.92 7.80 13.86
CA GLY A 15 -24.89 8.47 13.06
C GLY A 15 -23.60 8.76 13.83
N ARG A 16 -23.44 8.23 15.05
CA ARG A 16 -22.27 8.50 15.91
C ARG A 16 -21.11 7.61 15.52
N ILE A 17 -19.91 8.17 15.51
CA ILE A 17 -18.67 7.40 15.37
C ILE A 17 -18.52 6.50 16.60
N VAL A 18 -18.43 5.19 16.38
CA VAL A 18 -18.14 4.19 17.41
C VAL A 18 -16.64 4.12 17.64
N TRP A 19 -15.86 4.01 16.56
CA TRP A 19 -14.41 4.05 16.60
C TRP A 19 -13.81 4.62 15.31
N THR A 20 -12.57 5.07 15.39
CA THR A 20 -11.76 5.52 14.26
C THR A 20 -10.35 4.99 14.44
N THR A 21 -9.83 4.32 13.41
CA THR A 21 -8.48 3.74 13.41
C THR A 21 -7.69 4.29 12.25
N LYS A 22 -6.49 4.82 12.53
CA LYS A 22 -5.51 5.19 11.50
C LYS A 22 -4.83 3.91 11.01
N VAL A 23 -4.96 3.57 9.73
CA VAL A 23 -4.49 2.28 9.18
C VAL A 23 -3.05 2.33 8.69
N ASP A 24 -2.49 3.53 8.51
CA ASP A 24 -1.11 3.71 8.08
C ASP A 24 -0.55 5.03 8.60
N ASP A 25 0.74 5.03 8.95
CA ASP A 25 1.44 6.20 9.45
C ASP A 25 2.08 7.05 8.35
N HIS A 26 2.26 6.49 7.16
CA HIS A 26 2.83 7.20 6.02
C HIS A 26 1.98 8.42 5.66
N PRO A 27 2.58 9.62 5.53
CA PRO A 27 1.84 10.88 5.37
C PRO A 27 1.02 10.94 4.07
N ASN A 28 1.44 10.18 3.06
CA ASN A 28 0.74 10.09 1.77
C ASN A 28 -0.18 8.86 1.65
N ALA A 29 -0.34 8.07 2.74
CA ALA A 29 -1.24 6.93 2.72
C ALA A 29 -2.69 7.37 2.53
N THR A 30 -3.41 6.66 1.67
CA THR A 30 -4.82 6.88 1.38
C THR A 30 -5.59 5.56 1.37
N THR A 31 -6.88 5.63 1.65
CA THR A 31 -7.80 4.48 1.58
C THR A 31 -8.84 4.80 0.51
N THR A 32 -8.71 4.17 -0.65
CA THR A 32 -9.62 4.37 -1.81
C THR A 32 -10.51 3.18 -2.08
N ALA A 33 -10.05 1.98 -1.75
CA ALA A 33 -10.81 0.75 -1.91
C ALA A 33 -11.83 0.57 -0.79
N GLN A 34 -12.97 -0.07 -1.12
CA GLN A 34 -13.88 -0.54 -0.09
C GLN A 34 -13.22 -1.72 0.66
N PRO A 35 -13.21 -1.72 2.00
CA PRO A 35 -12.79 -2.87 2.78
C PRO A 35 -13.82 -4.00 2.69
N VAL A 36 -13.43 -5.22 3.07
CA VAL A 36 -14.36 -6.35 3.16
C VAL A 36 -14.44 -6.85 4.59
N LEU A 37 -15.67 -7.05 5.08
CA LEU A 37 -15.96 -7.66 6.38
C LEU A 37 -16.14 -9.17 6.22
N HIS A 38 -15.43 -9.96 7.02
CA HIS A 38 -15.63 -11.39 7.10
C HIS A 38 -15.27 -11.91 8.49
N ASP A 39 -16.16 -12.70 9.07
CA ASP A 39 -15.98 -13.35 10.38
C ASP A 39 -15.51 -12.39 11.50
N GLY A 40 -16.17 -11.24 11.61
CA GLY A 40 -15.85 -10.23 12.62
C GLY A 40 -14.57 -9.41 12.36
N ARG A 41 -13.93 -9.60 11.20
CA ARG A 41 -12.72 -8.88 10.79
C ARG A 41 -12.94 -8.04 9.54
N LEU A 42 -12.48 -6.79 9.57
CA LEU A 42 -12.49 -5.87 8.45
C LEU A 42 -11.10 -5.84 7.80
N TYR A 43 -11.01 -6.22 6.53
CA TYR A 43 -9.79 -6.19 5.74
C TYR A 43 -9.75 -4.91 4.90
N ALA A 44 -8.90 -3.98 5.30
CA ALA A 44 -8.80 -2.64 4.72
C ALA A 44 -7.52 -2.47 3.88
N PRO A 45 -7.63 -2.32 2.56
CA PRO A 45 -6.50 -1.99 1.71
C PRO A 45 -5.98 -0.58 1.93
N VAL A 46 -4.67 -0.40 1.74
CA VAL A 46 -3.99 0.89 1.85
C VAL A 46 -3.23 1.18 0.54
N SER A 47 -3.52 2.35 -0.01
CA SER A 47 -2.90 2.93 -1.20
C SER A 47 -2.11 4.20 -0.82
N SER A 48 -1.56 4.89 -1.81
CA SER A 48 -0.80 6.12 -1.60
C SER A 48 -1.00 7.13 -2.73
N LEU A 49 -0.79 8.40 -2.38
CA LEU A 49 -0.64 9.51 -3.32
C LEU A 49 0.79 10.03 -3.37
N GLU A 50 1.79 9.26 -2.89
CA GLU A 50 3.20 9.70 -2.84
C GLU A 50 3.79 10.01 -4.22
N VAL A 51 3.21 9.46 -5.29
CA VAL A 51 3.55 9.83 -6.67
C VAL A 51 3.37 11.34 -6.95
N VAL A 52 2.52 12.04 -6.19
CA VAL A 52 2.30 13.49 -6.35
C VAL A 52 3.50 14.31 -5.83
N PRO A 53 3.93 14.21 -4.55
CA PRO A 53 5.13 14.91 -4.09
C PRO A 53 6.40 14.42 -4.78
N ALA A 54 6.43 13.18 -5.30
CA ALA A 54 7.56 12.68 -6.07
C ALA A 54 7.84 13.43 -7.39
N ALA A 55 6.91 14.25 -7.87
CA ALA A 55 7.14 15.14 -9.00
C ALA A 55 8.15 16.27 -8.68
N ASP A 56 8.37 16.58 -7.39
CA ASP A 56 9.40 17.52 -6.95
C ASP A 56 10.77 16.80 -6.88
N PRO A 57 11.80 17.23 -7.65
CA PRO A 57 13.11 16.60 -7.63
C PRO A 57 13.87 16.74 -6.30
N THR A 58 13.38 17.55 -5.37
CA THR A 58 13.91 17.71 -4.02
C THR A 58 13.22 16.82 -2.98
N TYR A 59 12.11 16.17 -3.33
CA TYR A 59 11.42 15.22 -2.46
C TYR A 59 12.17 13.87 -2.42
N PRO A 60 12.55 13.36 -1.24
CA PRO A 60 13.14 12.03 -1.10
C PRO A 60 12.10 10.94 -1.41
N CYS A 61 12.03 10.57 -2.69
CA CYS A 61 11.11 9.56 -3.18
C CYS A 61 11.78 8.18 -3.26
N CYS A 62 11.08 7.10 -2.91
CA CYS A 62 9.77 7.05 -2.25
C CYS A 62 9.82 6.05 -1.10
N SER A 63 8.94 6.23 -0.12
CA SER A 63 8.99 5.43 1.11
C SER A 63 7.70 4.68 1.43
N PHE A 64 6.62 4.92 0.68
CA PHE A 64 5.38 4.20 0.86
C PHE A 64 5.53 2.73 0.47
N ARG A 65 4.82 1.86 1.19
CA ARG A 65 4.60 0.47 0.84
C ARG A 65 3.11 0.19 0.95
N GLY A 66 2.51 -0.35 -0.12
CA GLY A 66 1.13 -0.84 -0.06
C GLY A 66 0.95 -1.83 1.09
N SER A 67 -0.26 -1.90 1.62
CA SER A 67 -0.57 -2.85 2.68
C SER A 67 -2.05 -3.20 2.75
N VAL A 68 -2.34 -4.29 3.46
CA VAL A 68 -3.68 -4.57 3.97
C VAL A 68 -3.61 -4.64 5.49
N VAL A 69 -4.62 -4.06 6.13
CA VAL A 69 -4.77 -4.06 7.58
C VAL A 69 -6.02 -4.88 7.92
N ALA A 70 -5.87 -5.86 8.81
CA ALA A 70 -7.01 -6.53 9.41
C ALA A 70 -7.35 -5.85 10.74
N LEU A 71 -8.61 -5.45 10.86
CA LEU A 71 -9.16 -4.78 12.02
C LEU A 71 -10.23 -5.65 12.65
N ASN A 72 -10.26 -5.72 13.97
CA ASN A 72 -11.45 -6.20 14.66
C ASN A 72 -12.63 -5.26 14.35
N ALA A 73 -13.72 -5.79 13.78
CA ALA A 73 -14.81 -4.96 13.28
C ALA A 73 -15.56 -4.19 14.37
N LEU A 74 -15.58 -4.71 15.61
CA LEU A 74 -16.32 -4.11 16.71
C LEU A 74 -15.50 -3.06 17.45
N THR A 75 -14.19 -3.28 17.61
CA THR A 75 -13.32 -2.40 18.41
C THR A 75 -12.45 -1.48 17.57
N GLY A 76 -12.25 -1.79 16.29
CA GLY A 76 -11.31 -1.09 15.43
C GLY A 76 -9.84 -1.41 15.71
N ALA A 77 -9.54 -2.36 16.61
CA ALA A 77 -8.17 -2.74 16.92
C ALA A 77 -7.49 -3.39 15.70
N ILE A 78 -6.27 -2.97 15.37
CA ILE A 78 -5.44 -3.63 14.35
C ILE A 78 -5.01 -4.99 14.91
N GLU A 79 -5.41 -6.05 14.23
CA GLU A 79 -5.02 -7.42 14.58
C GLU A 79 -3.73 -7.81 13.87
N TRP A 80 -3.59 -7.41 12.60
CA TRP A 80 -2.35 -7.53 11.85
C TRP A 80 -2.31 -6.54 10.69
N LYS A 81 -1.10 -6.31 10.17
CA LYS A 81 -0.83 -5.54 8.96
C LYS A 81 0.18 -6.29 8.11
N SER A 82 -0.09 -6.37 6.80
CA SER A 82 0.80 -7.03 5.84
C SER A 82 1.12 -6.07 4.71
N HIS A 83 2.40 -5.85 4.46
CA HIS A 83 2.87 -5.01 3.37
C HIS A 83 2.96 -5.80 2.06
N THR A 84 2.75 -5.10 0.94
CA THR A 84 2.98 -5.66 -0.40
C THR A 84 4.47 -5.83 -0.66
N ILE A 85 5.26 -4.85 -0.22
CA ILE A 85 6.71 -4.84 -0.24
C ILE A 85 7.26 -5.25 1.14
N ASP A 86 8.02 -6.33 1.19
CA ASP A 86 8.55 -6.87 2.47
C ASP A 86 9.71 -6.02 3.01
N THR A 87 10.56 -5.52 2.12
CA THR A 87 11.76 -4.77 2.47
C THR A 87 11.40 -3.32 2.78
N GLU A 88 11.98 -2.76 3.86
CA GLU A 88 11.85 -1.33 4.10
C GLU A 88 12.65 -0.53 3.05
N PRO A 89 12.12 0.61 2.58
CA PRO A 89 12.83 1.46 1.63
C PRO A 89 14.13 1.97 2.26
N ALA A 90 15.23 1.88 1.50
CA ALA A 90 16.53 2.42 1.89
C ALA A 90 17.11 3.29 0.77
N GLU A 91 18.05 4.18 1.10
CA GLU A 91 18.76 4.97 0.08
C GLU A 91 19.58 4.04 -0.81
N VAL A 92 19.25 4.02 -2.11
CA VAL A 92 19.93 3.24 -3.14
C VAL A 92 20.76 4.12 -4.08
N GLY A 93 20.69 5.44 -3.92
CA GLY A 93 21.41 6.42 -4.71
C GLY A 93 20.88 7.83 -4.51
N ARG A 94 21.34 8.74 -5.36
CA ARG A 94 20.90 10.14 -5.38
C ARG A 94 20.61 10.58 -6.81
N ASN A 95 19.62 11.46 -6.97
CA ASN A 95 19.33 12.05 -8.28
C ASN A 95 20.34 13.18 -8.61
N ALA A 96 20.19 13.80 -9.79
CA ALA A 96 21.08 14.88 -10.25
C ALA A 96 21.07 16.14 -9.36
N ARG A 97 20.09 16.27 -8.44
CA ARG A 97 20.01 17.34 -7.44
C ARG A 97 20.60 16.94 -6.08
N GLY A 98 21.14 15.73 -5.95
CA GLY A 98 21.68 15.20 -4.70
C GLY A 98 20.61 14.69 -3.74
N THR A 99 19.34 14.63 -4.16
CA THR A 99 18.23 14.12 -3.35
C THR A 99 18.30 12.60 -3.27
N PRO A 100 18.14 11.99 -2.07
CA PRO A 100 18.09 10.54 -1.92
C PRO A 100 17.00 9.88 -2.76
N ILE A 101 17.33 8.75 -3.37
CA ILE A 101 16.39 7.82 -4.00
C ILE A 101 16.20 6.65 -3.05
N LEU A 102 14.97 6.43 -2.61
CA LEU A 102 14.59 5.37 -1.68
C LEU A 102 13.90 4.22 -2.43
N ALA A 103 14.30 2.98 -2.16
CA ALA A 103 13.73 1.79 -2.80
C ALA A 103 13.86 0.53 -1.92
N PRO A 104 13.03 -0.50 -2.12
CA PRO A 104 11.83 -0.54 -2.98
C PRO A 104 10.66 0.25 -2.38
N SER A 105 9.74 0.76 -3.20
CA SER A 105 8.57 1.51 -2.72
C SER A 105 7.35 1.43 -3.66
N GLY A 106 6.17 1.83 -3.21
CA GLY A 106 4.94 1.73 -3.99
C GLY A 106 4.20 0.42 -3.77
N ALA A 107 3.84 -0.26 -4.86
CA ALA A 107 2.92 -1.39 -4.90
C ALA A 107 1.64 -1.16 -4.07
N PRO A 108 0.94 -0.02 -4.24
CA PRO A 108 -0.25 0.32 -3.47
C PRO A 108 -1.40 -0.64 -3.73
N ILE A 109 -2.35 -0.77 -2.78
CA ILE A 109 -3.58 -1.53 -3.01
C ILE A 109 -4.78 -0.57 -3.01
N TRP A 110 -5.34 -0.36 -4.20
CA TRP A 110 -6.44 0.58 -4.45
C TRP A 110 -7.73 -0.09 -4.97
N ASN A 111 -7.75 -1.43 -5.02
CA ASN A 111 -8.92 -2.23 -5.37
C ASN A 111 -9.47 -2.99 -4.15
N SER A 112 -10.76 -3.35 -4.21
CA SER A 112 -11.40 -4.12 -3.14
C SER A 112 -10.96 -5.60 -3.11
N PRO A 113 -10.75 -6.19 -1.92
CA PRO A 113 -10.42 -7.61 -1.77
C PRO A 113 -11.52 -8.55 -2.27
N THR A 114 -11.14 -9.73 -2.78
CA THR A 114 -12.06 -10.86 -2.99
C THR A 114 -11.73 -11.98 -2.03
N ILE A 115 -12.72 -12.51 -1.29
CA ILE A 115 -12.52 -13.57 -0.28
C ILE A 115 -12.77 -14.95 -0.88
N ASP A 116 -11.84 -15.87 -0.63
CA ASP A 116 -11.98 -17.32 -0.84
C ASP A 116 -12.05 -18.01 0.52
N THR A 117 -13.27 -18.28 0.96
CA THR A 117 -13.55 -18.89 2.26
C THR A 117 -13.11 -20.36 2.33
N ARG A 118 -12.97 -21.05 1.20
CA ARG A 118 -12.52 -22.45 1.17
C ARG A 118 -11.03 -22.55 1.46
N ARG A 119 -10.22 -21.62 0.93
CA ARG A 119 -8.78 -21.53 1.19
C ARG A 119 -8.44 -20.72 2.45
N GLY A 120 -9.39 -19.92 2.93
CA GLY A 120 -9.18 -19.01 4.06
C GLY A 120 -8.31 -17.81 3.69
N TRP A 121 -8.38 -17.34 2.45
CA TRP A 121 -7.56 -16.25 1.90
C TRP A 121 -8.44 -15.14 1.33
N PHE A 122 -7.87 -13.97 1.13
CA PHE A 122 -8.39 -12.98 0.20
C PHE A 122 -7.32 -12.56 -0.81
N TYR A 123 -7.75 -11.95 -1.90
CA TYR A 123 -6.87 -11.54 -3.00
C TYR A 123 -7.00 -10.05 -3.28
N ASN A 124 -5.87 -9.40 -3.54
CA ASN A 124 -5.80 -8.04 -4.03
C ASN A 124 -4.84 -7.94 -5.23
N GLY A 125 -5.06 -6.91 -6.04
CA GLY A 125 -4.08 -6.46 -7.02
C GLY A 125 -3.18 -5.41 -6.37
N THR A 126 -1.93 -5.35 -6.78
CA THR A 126 -1.00 -4.29 -6.41
C THR A 126 -0.80 -3.36 -7.61
N GLY A 127 -0.69 -2.07 -7.32
CA GLY A 127 -0.32 -1.06 -8.30
C GLY A 127 1.18 -1.10 -8.62
N GLU A 128 1.59 -0.03 -9.25
CA GLU A 128 2.93 0.21 -9.76
C GLU A 128 4.00 0.35 -8.67
N ASN A 129 5.25 0.07 -9.05
CA ASN A 129 6.39 0.41 -8.21
C ASN A 129 6.71 1.90 -8.33
N TYR A 130 7.11 2.53 -7.23
CA TYR A 130 7.43 3.95 -7.23
C TYR A 130 8.91 4.20 -7.51
N SER A 131 9.79 3.22 -7.23
CA SER A 131 11.24 3.40 -7.39
C SER A 131 11.95 2.12 -7.81
N ALA A 132 13.15 2.27 -8.38
CA ALA A 132 14.01 1.13 -8.71
C ALA A 132 15.14 1.00 -7.68
N PRO A 133 15.58 -0.22 -7.32
CA PRO A 133 15.08 -1.52 -7.80
C PRO A 133 13.71 -1.90 -7.23
N ALA A 134 12.91 -2.59 -8.05
CA ALA A 134 11.65 -3.19 -7.64
C ALA A 134 11.86 -4.53 -6.91
N ASP A 135 10.88 -4.97 -6.11
CA ASP A 135 10.93 -6.23 -5.35
C ASP A 135 10.07 -7.36 -5.95
N GLY A 136 9.46 -7.12 -7.12
CA GLY A 136 8.56 -8.07 -7.81
C GLY A 136 7.14 -8.12 -7.23
N SER A 137 6.77 -7.21 -6.32
CA SER A 137 5.43 -7.16 -5.73
C SER A 137 4.46 -6.20 -6.43
N SER A 138 4.92 -5.37 -7.36
CA SER A 138 4.07 -4.43 -8.12
C SER A 138 3.38 -5.11 -9.29
N ASP A 139 2.28 -4.53 -9.77
CA ASP A 139 1.53 -5.00 -10.95
C ASP A 139 1.17 -6.49 -10.85
N ALA A 140 0.81 -6.92 -9.63
CA ALA A 140 0.71 -8.31 -9.26
C ALA A 140 -0.61 -8.64 -8.59
N ILE A 141 -1.00 -9.93 -8.67
CA ILE A 141 -2.06 -10.51 -7.85
C ILE A 141 -1.42 -11.21 -6.66
N ARG A 142 -1.94 -10.90 -5.46
CA ARG A 142 -1.42 -11.36 -4.18
C ARG A 142 -2.54 -11.96 -3.33
N PRO A 143 -2.43 -13.23 -2.90
CA PRO A 143 -3.24 -13.74 -1.80
C PRO A 143 -2.67 -13.34 -0.44
N PHE A 144 -3.59 -13.19 0.51
CA PHE A 144 -3.32 -12.93 1.92
C PHE A 144 -4.19 -13.88 2.76
N PRO A 145 -3.61 -14.69 3.66
CA PRO A 145 -4.38 -15.50 4.58
C PRO A 145 -5.20 -14.63 5.53
N LEU A 146 -6.47 -14.98 5.72
CA LEU A 146 -7.39 -14.28 6.63
C LEU A 146 -6.89 -14.27 8.09
N ARG A 147 -6.09 -15.28 8.45
CA ARG A 147 -5.57 -15.49 9.81
C ARG A 147 -4.51 -14.46 10.21
N ASP A 148 -3.54 -14.21 9.35
CA ASP A 148 -2.30 -13.51 9.71
C ASP A 148 -1.71 -12.63 8.59
N GLY A 149 -2.32 -12.63 7.40
CA GLY A 149 -1.83 -11.86 6.26
C GLY A 149 -0.43 -12.26 5.77
N SER A 150 0.08 -13.42 6.20
CA SER A 150 1.43 -13.88 5.84
C SER A 150 1.60 -14.03 4.33
N ARG A 151 2.82 -13.73 3.85
CA ARG A 151 3.13 -13.81 2.43
C ARG A 151 2.96 -15.23 1.89
N GLN A 152 2.30 -15.32 0.75
CA GLN A 152 2.11 -16.55 -0.01
C GLN A 152 2.87 -16.43 -1.35
N TRP A 153 2.26 -16.85 -2.46
CA TRP A 153 2.80 -16.64 -3.79
C TRP A 153 2.50 -15.22 -4.32
N THR A 154 3.16 -14.85 -5.41
CA THR A 154 2.91 -13.60 -6.13
C THR A 154 2.84 -13.91 -7.62
N PHE A 155 1.78 -13.45 -8.29
CA PHE A 155 1.69 -13.50 -9.74
C PHE A 155 1.84 -12.08 -10.27
N GLN A 156 3.03 -11.74 -10.72
CA GLN A 156 3.29 -10.45 -11.34
C GLN A 156 2.91 -10.50 -12.82
N ALA A 157 1.87 -9.76 -13.21
CA ALA A 157 1.37 -9.75 -14.57
C ALA A 157 2.31 -9.00 -15.51
N THR A 158 2.91 -7.92 -15.02
CA THR A 158 3.87 -7.10 -15.76
C THR A 158 5.14 -6.97 -14.92
N GLN A 159 6.25 -7.53 -15.39
CA GLN A 159 7.54 -7.25 -14.77
C GLN A 159 7.93 -5.80 -15.06
N ALA A 160 8.44 -5.10 -14.04
CA ALA A 160 8.89 -3.73 -14.19
C ALA A 160 9.92 -3.64 -15.33
N MET A 161 9.56 -2.95 -16.42
CA MET A 161 10.57 -2.55 -17.41
C MET A 161 11.50 -1.54 -16.74
N PRO A 162 12.81 -1.56 -17.02
CA PRO A 162 13.72 -0.52 -16.55
C PRO A 162 13.19 0.86 -16.99
N GLY A 163 12.69 1.66 -16.04
CA GLY A 163 12.17 3.02 -16.29
C GLY A 163 10.66 3.25 -16.10
N ILE A 164 9.83 2.24 -15.82
CA ILE A 164 8.38 2.42 -15.52
C ILE A 164 8.13 2.61 -14.01
N SER A 165 9.07 3.21 -13.29
CA SER A 165 8.78 3.69 -11.95
C SER A 165 7.78 4.86 -12.06
N ALA A 166 6.71 4.84 -11.27
CA ALA A 166 5.75 5.96 -11.24
C ALA A 166 6.45 7.30 -10.98
N CYS A 167 7.52 7.23 -10.20
CA CYS A 167 8.44 8.31 -10.02
C CYS A 167 9.56 8.10 -11.04
N MET A 168 9.36 8.67 -12.23
CA MET A 168 10.43 8.75 -13.22
C MET A 168 11.62 9.42 -12.53
N PRO A 169 12.80 8.78 -12.43
CA PRO A 169 14.00 9.57 -12.28
C PRO A 169 14.01 10.45 -13.53
N PHE A 170 13.91 11.77 -13.37
CA PHE A 170 14.11 12.70 -14.47
C PHE A 170 15.36 12.23 -15.21
N ILE A 171 15.16 11.72 -16.43
CA ILE A 171 16.21 11.23 -17.30
C ILE A 171 17.19 12.41 -17.41
N PRO A 172 18.49 12.24 -17.10
CA PRO A 172 19.44 13.32 -17.32
C PRO A 172 19.35 13.69 -18.79
N ASP A 173 19.22 15.00 -19.05
CA ASP A 173 19.15 15.59 -20.38
C ASP A 173 20.06 14.81 -21.33
N GLN A 174 19.47 14.16 -22.33
CA GLN A 174 20.23 13.57 -23.42
C GLN A 174 20.68 14.73 -24.31
N THR A 175 21.79 15.36 -23.95
CA THR A 175 22.59 16.22 -24.84
C THR A 175 23.95 15.61 -25.05
#